data_AF-A0A2W7JNX5-F1
#
_entry.id   AF-A0A2W7JNX5-F1
#
_cell.length_a   1.000
_cell.length_b   1.000
_cell.length_c   1.000
_cell.angle_alpha   90.00
_cell.angle_beta   90.00
_cell.angle_gamma   90.00
#
_symmetry.space_group_name_H-M   'P 1'
#
loop_
_entity.id
_entity.type
_entity.pdbx_description
1 polymer ?
#
loop_
_entity_poly.entity_id
_entity_poly.type
_entity_poly.pdbx_seq_one_letter_code
_entity_poly.pdbx_strand_id
1 'polypeptide(L)'
;MGFVWWPRSPINLVTAGSEATNSLLDRWQAGEVVALVRHAERCDQSSNPCLGPADGITRVGSEAATAVGQGFVQLGMTQTDVLSSPTTRTAQTSRYMFGKDAATQEWLVSCGKTMRNDVVAHKQAHRNLVLVTHSGCISDFEAQTGFKHATTSKYGSALFVQIAADGQPQVLGIVNATDWQTLLHGKALKQ
;
A
#
# COMPACT_ATOMS: atom_id res chain seq x y z
N MET A 1 -19.10 29.38 -13.72
CA MET A 1 -17.76 28.85 -13.36
C MET A 1 -17.96 27.80 -12.28
N GLY A 2 -18.02 26.51 -12.64
CA GLY A 2 -18.12 25.43 -11.67
C GLY A 2 -16.73 25.21 -11.04
N PHE A 3 -16.62 25.41 -9.73
CA PHE A 3 -15.40 25.08 -9.00
C PHE A 3 -15.35 23.55 -8.89
N VAL A 4 -14.54 22.89 -9.73
CA VAL A 4 -14.28 21.46 -9.55
C VAL A 4 -13.31 21.33 -8.38
N TRP A 5 -13.83 20.96 -7.22
CA TRP A 5 -13.03 20.70 -6.02
C TRP A 5 -12.27 19.39 -6.21
N TRP A 6 -11.03 19.47 -6.69
CA TRP A 6 -10.16 18.30 -6.71
C TRP A 6 -9.71 17.97 -5.28
N PRO A 7 -9.85 16.71 -4.83
CA PRO A 7 -9.42 16.32 -3.49
C PRO A 7 -7.91 16.48 -3.34
N ARG A 8 -7.48 17.08 -2.22
CA ARG A 8 -6.05 17.33 -1.94
C ARG A 8 -5.26 16.05 -1.65
N SER A 9 -5.94 14.98 -1.25
CA SER A 9 -5.35 13.68 -0.92
C SER A 9 -6.27 12.58 -1.42
N PRO A 10 -5.74 11.38 -1.69
CA PRO A 10 -6.59 10.23 -2.00
C PRO A 10 -7.64 10.01 -0.91
N ILE A 11 -8.85 9.64 -1.31
CA ILE A 11 -9.95 9.38 -0.37
C ILE A 11 -9.62 8.16 0.51
N ASN A 12 -10.11 8.15 1.74
CA ASN A 12 -10.08 6.93 2.53
C ASN A 12 -11.21 6.00 2.05
N LEU A 13 -10.85 4.80 1.60
CA LEU A 13 -11.78 3.86 0.96
C LEU A 13 -12.87 3.36 1.91
N VAL A 14 -12.61 3.35 3.22
CA VAL A 14 -13.62 2.97 4.22
C VAL A 14 -14.65 4.07 4.41
N THR A 15 -14.23 5.32 4.53
CA THR A 15 -15.15 6.45 4.71
C THR A 15 -15.85 6.88 3.42
N ALA A 16 -15.29 6.54 2.26
CA ALA A 16 -15.88 6.85 0.95
C ALA A 16 -17.14 6.04 0.63
N GLY A 17 -17.40 4.95 1.37
CA GLY A 17 -18.62 4.15 1.24
C GLY A 17 -18.44 2.85 0.45
N SER A 18 -19.51 2.07 0.37
CA SER A 18 -19.50 0.70 -0.14
C SER A 18 -19.15 0.57 -1.61
N GLU A 19 -19.45 1.59 -2.42
CA GLU A 19 -19.14 1.65 -3.85
C GLU A 19 -17.63 1.70 -4.10
N ALA A 20 -16.91 2.59 -3.40
CA ALA A 20 -15.46 2.69 -3.51
C ALA A 20 -14.78 1.37 -3.08
N THR A 21 -15.26 0.77 -1.98
CA THR A 21 -14.79 -0.54 -1.52
C THR A 21 -15.08 -1.64 -2.56
N ASN A 22 -16.28 -1.72 -3.12
CA ASN A 22 -16.60 -2.69 -4.17
C ASN A 22 -15.70 -2.52 -5.40
N SER A 23 -15.49 -1.28 -5.83
CA SER A 23 -14.59 -0.99 -6.95
C SER A 23 -13.16 -1.49 -6.70
N LEU A 24 -12.63 -1.32 -5.47
CA LEU A 24 -11.35 -1.91 -5.10
C LEU A 24 -11.39 -3.45 -5.19
N LEU A 25 -12.40 -4.08 -4.61
CA LEU A 25 -12.50 -5.54 -4.58
C LEU A 25 -12.58 -6.14 -5.99
N ASP A 26 -13.41 -5.58 -6.87
CA ASP A 26 -13.58 -6.05 -8.25
C ASP A 26 -12.26 -5.96 -9.03
N ARG A 27 -11.55 -4.83 -8.91
CA ARG A 27 -10.25 -4.61 -9.57
C ARG A 27 -9.15 -5.50 -9.00
N TRP A 28 -9.19 -5.77 -7.70
CA TRP A 28 -8.28 -6.71 -7.06
C TRP A 28 -8.49 -8.12 -7.59
N GLN A 29 -9.74 -8.59 -7.72
CA GLN A 29 -10.05 -9.89 -8.32
C GLN A 29 -9.63 -9.98 -9.80
N ALA A 30 -9.70 -8.87 -10.53
CA ALA A 30 -9.21 -8.79 -11.92
C ALA A 30 -7.67 -8.78 -12.03
N GLY A 31 -6.94 -8.68 -10.93
CA GLY A 31 -5.48 -8.60 -10.94
C GLY A 31 -4.97 -7.26 -11.47
N GLU A 32 -5.73 -6.18 -11.31
CA GLU A 32 -5.44 -4.85 -11.88
C GLU A 32 -4.86 -3.87 -10.85
N VAL A 33 -4.54 -4.32 -9.63
CA VAL A 33 -4.24 -3.40 -8.53
C VAL A 33 -2.76 -3.40 -8.16
N VAL A 34 -2.22 -2.21 -7.91
CA VAL A 34 -1.00 -2.01 -7.15
C VAL A 34 -1.35 -1.40 -5.79
N ALA A 35 -0.79 -1.96 -4.72
CA ALA A 35 -0.89 -1.41 -3.37
C ALA A 35 0.49 -0.95 -2.87
N LEU A 36 0.67 0.35 -2.68
CA LEU A 36 1.87 0.91 -2.06
C LEU A 36 1.65 1.00 -0.54
N VAL A 37 2.39 0.20 0.21
CA VAL A 37 2.29 0.09 1.67
C VAL A 37 3.45 0.81 2.32
N ARG A 38 3.17 1.80 3.19
CA ARG A 38 4.22 2.38 4.03
C ARG A 38 4.65 1.34 5.06
N HIS A 39 5.96 1.20 5.27
CA HIS A 39 6.48 0.38 6.37
C HIS A 39 5.81 0.69 7.72
N ALA A 40 5.83 -0.26 8.64
CA ALA A 40 5.27 -0.11 9.98
C ALA A 40 6.13 0.80 10.87
N GLU A 41 5.66 1.05 12.10
CA GLU A 41 6.35 1.95 13.05
C GLU A 41 7.83 1.56 13.22
N ARG A 42 8.70 2.54 13.04
CA ARG A 42 10.16 2.40 13.08
C ARG A 42 10.72 2.66 14.47
N CYS A 43 11.81 1.97 14.79
CA CYS A 43 12.49 2.00 16.08
C CYS A 43 13.17 3.34 16.40
N ASP A 44 13.86 3.93 15.43
CA ASP A 44 14.61 5.19 15.55
C ASP A 44 13.74 6.44 15.78
N GLN A 45 12.41 6.30 15.82
CA GLN A 45 11.44 7.38 16.02
C GLN A 45 10.37 7.02 17.05
N SER A 46 10.62 6.01 17.90
CA SER A 46 9.66 5.48 18.87
C SER A 46 10.35 5.09 20.18
N SER A 47 9.62 5.16 21.29
CA SER A 47 10.06 4.60 22.57
C SER A 47 9.59 3.15 22.78
N ASN A 48 8.82 2.59 21.83
CA ASN A 48 8.35 1.22 21.91
C ASN A 48 9.50 0.21 21.73
N PRO A 49 9.41 -0.98 22.35
CA PRO A 49 10.43 -2.01 22.20
C PRO A 49 10.67 -2.40 20.74
N CYS A 50 11.95 -2.49 20.36
CA CYS A 50 12.36 -2.95 19.04
C CYS A 50 12.29 -4.48 18.91
N LEU A 51 12.04 -4.95 17.69
CA LEU A 51 12.19 -6.38 17.37
C LEU A 51 13.64 -6.83 17.22
N GLY A 52 14.54 -5.88 16.97
CA GLY A 52 15.96 -6.16 16.81
C GLY A 52 16.73 -4.87 16.55
N PRO A 53 17.27 -4.67 15.34
CA PRO A 53 18.12 -3.53 15.03
C PRO A 53 17.36 -2.19 15.08
N ALA A 54 18.11 -1.11 15.38
CA ALA A 54 17.56 0.22 15.60
C ALA A 54 16.94 0.86 14.34
N ASP A 55 17.34 0.41 13.14
CA ASP A 55 16.78 0.84 11.85
C ASP A 55 15.59 -0.01 11.37
N GLY A 56 15.14 -0.96 12.21
CA GLY A 56 13.99 -1.84 11.98
C GLY A 56 12.67 -1.27 12.50
N ILE A 57 11.70 -2.17 12.73
CA ILE A 57 10.37 -1.85 13.27
C ILE A 57 10.23 -2.23 14.74
N THR A 58 9.30 -1.56 15.41
CA THR A 58 8.93 -1.85 16.80
C THR A 58 8.07 -3.12 16.88
N ARG A 59 7.96 -3.70 18.08
CA ARG A 59 7.08 -4.86 18.34
C ARG A 59 5.63 -4.53 17.96
N VAL A 60 5.11 -3.39 18.40
CA VAL A 60 3.77 -2.95 18.04
C VAL A 60 3.64 -2.67 16.54
N GLY A 61 4.71 -2.19 15.88
CA GLY A 61 4.77 -2.06 14.43
C GLY A 61 4.61 -3.42 13.72
N SER A 62 5.19 -4.49 14.27
CA SER A 62 5.06 -5.84 13.71
C SER A 62 3.67 -6.45 13.87
N GLU A 63 2.99 -6.17 14.98
CA GLU A 63 1.60 -6.55 15.22
C GLU A 63 0.68 -5.83 14.22
N ALA A 64 0.90 -4.52 14.03
CA ALA A 64 0.18 -3.74 13.03
C ALA A 64 0.44 -4.25 11.60
N ALA A 65 1.70 -4.58 11.26
CA ALA A 65 2.04 -5.17 9.96
C ALA A 65 1.34 -6.52 9.75
N THR A 66 1.25 -7.35 10.80
CA THR A 66 0.52 -8.63 10.75
C THR A 66 -0.96 -8.41 10.47
N ALA A 67 -1.60 -7.44 11.14
CA ALA A 67 -3.01 -7.11 10.91
C ALA A 67 -3.28 -6.59 9.49
N VAL A 68 -2.40 -5.73 8.96
CA VAL A 68 -2.45 -5.29 7.56
C VAL A 68 -2.31 -6.48 6.61
N GLY A 69 -1.35 -7.38 6.88
CA GLY A 69 -1.14 -8.61 6.13
C GLY A 69 -2.37 -9.51 6.09
N GLN A 70 -3.04 -9.70 7.23
CA GLN A 70 -4.31 -10.43 7.30
C GLN A 70 -5.39 -9.81 6.42
N GLY A 71 -5.45 -8.48 6.35
CA GLY A 71 -6.34 -7.77 5.43
C GLY A 71 -6.06 -8.10 3.96
N PHE A 72 -4.79 -8.07 3.54
CA PHE A 72 -4.39 -8.50 2.19
C PHE A 72 -4.69 -9.98 1.92
N VAL A 73 -4.45 -10.87 2.89
CA VAL A 73 -4.80 -12.30 2.76
C VAL A 73 -6.29 -12.48 2.54
N GLN A 74 -7.13 -11.72 3.24
CA GLN A 74 -8.59 -11.73 3.05
C GLN A 74 -9.01 -11.19 1.68
N LEU A 75 -8.28 -10.25 1.07
CA LEU A 75 -8.50 -9.82 -0.32
C LEU A 75 -8.20 -10.93 -1.35
N GLY A 76 -7.36 -11.91 -0.97
CA GLY A 76 -6.92 -13.00 -1.84
C GLY A 76 -5.57 -12.71 -2.49
N MET A 77 -4.55 -13.50 -2.16
CA MET A 77 -3.15 -13.26 -2.58
C MET A 77 -2.64 -14.19 -3.69
N THR A 78 -3.50 -15.02 -4.26
CA THR A 78 -3.12 -16.08 -5.23
C THR A 78 -2.43 -15.53 -6.48
N GLN A 79 -2.88 -14.39 -6.98
CA GLN A 79 -2.32 -13.72 -8.16
C GLN A 79 -1.65 -12.40 -7.78
N THR A 80 -0.82 -12.42 -6.73
CA THR A 80 -0.21 -11.20 -6.20
C THR A 80 1.29 -11.38 -6.04
N ASP A 81 2.06 -10.45 -6.60
CA ASP A 81 3.49 -10.30 -6.34
C ASP A 81 3.71 -9.34 -5.17
N VAL A 82 4.74 -9.61 -4.36
CA VAL A 82 5.12 -8.76 -3.23
C VAL A 82 6.59 -8.36 -3.40
N LEU A 83 6.84 -7.06 -3.42
CA LEU A 83 8.16 -6.47 -3.44
C LEU A 83 8.34 -5.56 -2.22
N SER A 84 9.58 -5.40 -1.79
CA SER A 84 9.91 -4.45 -0.72
C SER A 84 11.16 -3.64 -1.08
N SER A 85 11.31 -2.46 -0.49
CA SER A 85 12.61 -1.80 -0.51
C SER A 85 13.62 -2.61 0.32
N PRO A 86 14.93 -2.50 0.05
CA PRO A 86 15.97 -3.31 0.73
C PRO A 86 16.21 -2.90 2.19
N THR A 87 15.52 -1.89 2.72
CA THR A 87 15.76 -1.42 4.08
C THR A 87 15.22 -2.41 5.13
N THR A 88 15.87 -2.47 6.29
CA THR A 88 15.48 -3.37 7.40
C THR A 88 14.01 -3.24 7.77
N ARG A 89 13.50 -2.01 7.92
CA ARG A 89 12.10 -1.73 8.27
C ARG A 89 11.07 -2.20 7.24
N THR A 90 11.37 -2.10 5.93
CA THR A 90 10.46 -2.58 4.86
C THR A 90 10.51 -4.09 4.73
N ALA A 91 11.69 -4.69 4.83
CA ALA A 91 11.87 -6.14 4.85
C ALA A 91 11.12 -6.77 6.04
N GLN A 92 11.30 -6.23 7.26
CA GLN A 92 10.57 -6.70 8.44
C GLN A 92 9.06 -6.50 8.29
N THR A 93 8.60 -5.31 7.84
CA THR A 93 7.16 -5.08 7.63
C THR A 93 6.57 -6.11 6.66
N SER A 94 7.22 -6.35 5.52
CA SER A 94 6.77 -7.32 4.52
C SER A 94 6.73 -8.75 5.08
N ARG A 95 7.77 -9.15 5.83
CA ARG A 95 7.83 -10.45 6.49
C ARG A 95 6.68 -10.66 7.47
N TYR A 96 6.36 -9.66 8.30
CA TYR A 96 5.23 -9.76 9.23
C TYR A 96 3.86 -9.72 8.52
N MET A 97 3.74 -9.02 7.39
CA MET A 97 2.52 -9.04 6.58
C MET A 97 2.25 -10.43 5.96
N PHE A 98 3.29 -11.10 5.45
CA PHE A 98 3.10 -12.25 4.56
C PHE A 98 3.77 -13.56 5.00
N GLY A 99 4.44 -13.56 6.16
CA GLY A 99 5.10 -14.73 6.74
C GLY A 99 6.37 -15.18 6.01
N LYS A 100 6.82 -14.43 4.99
CA LYS A 100 8.03 -14.72 4.19
C LYS A 100 8.69 -13.42 3.74
N ASP A 101 9.98 -13.50 3.45
CA ASP A 101 10.72 -12.35 2.93
C ASP A 101 10.28 -12.07 1.48
N ALA A 102 9.97 -10.81 1.18
CA ALA A 102 9.67 -10.35 -0.18
C ALA A 102 10.95 -10.09 -0.96
N ALA A 103 10.89 -10.22 -2.29
CA ALA A 103 11.99 -9.82 -3.15
C ALA A 103 12.24 -8.30 -2.99
N THR A 104 13.51 -7.93 -2.81
CA THR A 104 13.91 -6.54 -2.59
C THR A 104 14.22 -5.85 -3.90
N GLN A 105 13.85 -4.57 -4.02
CA GLN A 105 14.11 -3.75 -5.21
C GLN A 105 14.58 -2.34 -4.81
N GLU A 106 15.71 -1.89 -5.36
CA GLU A 106 16.32 -0.59 -5.01
C GLU A 106 15.44 0.61 -5.36
N TRP A 107 14.65 0.52 -6.44
CA TRP A 107 13.77 1.63 -6.85
C TRP A 107 12.68 1.95 -5.82
N LEU A 108 12.36 1.01 -4.92
CA LEU A 108 11.42 1.21 -3.81
C LEU A 108 12.03 2.00 -2.62
N VAL A 109 13.33 2.32 -2.66
CA VAL A 109 13.98 3.24 -1.71
C VAL A 109 14.50 4.50 -2.40
N SER A 110 15.03 4.40 -3.62
CA SER A 110 15.57 5.57 -4.35
C SER A 110 14.48 6.45 -4.94
N CYS A 111 13.37 5.84 -5.41
CA CYS A 111 12.17 6.48 -5.96
C CYS A 111 12.41 7.82 -6.69
N GLY A 112 11.71 8.90 -6.34
CA GLY A 112 11.82 10.18 -7.01
C GLY A 112 10.96 10.30 -8.26
N LYS A 113 11.48 11.03 -9.27
CA LYS A 113 10.71 11.47 -10.46
C LYS A 113 10.19 10.34 -11.35
N THR A 114 10.73 9.13 -11.20
CA THR A 114 10.36 7.96 -12.01
C THR A 114 9.35 7.06 -11.30
N MET A 115 9.03 7.31 -10.02
CA MET A 115 8.26 6.40 -9.18
C MET A 115 6.96 5.90 -9.84
N ARG A 116 6.18 6.78 -10.51
CA ARG A 116 4.99 6.38 -11.26
C ARG A 116 5.30 5.39 -12.38
N ASN A 117 6.31 5.70 -13.18
CA ASN A 117 6.70 4.87 -14.31
C ASN A 117 7.30 3.54 -13.86
N ASP A 118 8.09 3.54 -12.77
CA ASP A 118 8.66 2.33 -12.20
C ASP A 118 7.56 1.40 -11.69
N VAL A 119 6.54 1.93 -11.01
CA VAL A 119 5.37 1.15 -10.59
C VAL A 119 4.65 0.50 -11.79
N VAL A 120 4.39 1.28 -12.85
CA VAL A 120 3.74 0.75 -14.07
C VAL A 120 4.60 -0.32 -14.73
N ALA A 121 5.91 -0.11 -14.83
CA ALA A 121 6.84 -1.03 -15.49
C ALA A 121 6.97 -2.39 -14.75
N HIS A 122 6.77 -2.41 -13.44
CA HIS A 122 6.83 -3.64 -12.63
C HIS A 122 5.47 -4.33 -12.45
N LYS A 123 4.38 -3.71 -12.93
CA LYS A 123 3.04 -4.31 -12.86
C LYS A 123 2.87 -5.35 -13.97
N GLN A 124 2.71 -6.62 -13.58
CA GLN A 124 2.38 -7.69 -14.51
C GLN A 124 0.88 -7.71 -14.84
N ALA A 125 0.53 -8.07 -16.08
CA ALA A 125 -0.86 -8.24 -16.48
C ALA A 125 -1.53 -9.34 -15.64
N HIS A 126 -2.79 -9.10 -15.24
CA HIS A 126 -3.62 -10.04 -14.46
C HIS A 126 -3.05 -10.46 -13.10
N ARG A 127 -2.03 -9.76 -12.58
CA ARG A 127 -1.47 -9.99 -11.25
C ARG A 127 -1.43 -8.69 -10.45
N ASN A 128 -1.95 -8.71 -9.22
CA ASN A 128 -1.78 -7.60 -8.30
C ASN A 128 -0.32 -7.47 -7.88
N LEU A 129 0.06 -6.28 -7.41
CA LEU A 129 1.40 -5.99 -6.93
C LEU A 129 1.33 -5.24 -5.59
N VAL A 130 1.94 -5.79 -4.56
CA VAL A 130 2.11 -5.11 -3.26
C VAL A 130 3.54 -4.63 -3.14
N LEU A 131 3.70 -3.34 -2.85
CA LEU A 131 4.99 -2.65 -2.75
C LEU A 131 5.17 -2.11 -1.33
N VAL A 132 6.03 -2.73 -0.53
CA VAL A 132 6.35 -2.24 0.83
C VAL A 132 7.49 -1.22 0.75
N THR A 133 7.18 0.04 1.00
CA THR A 133 8.05 1.20 0.75
C THR A 133 7.96 2.27 1.85
N HIS A 134 8.33 3.50 1.53
CA HIS A 134 8.44 4.64 2.42
C HIS A 134 7.39 5.70 2.10
N SER A 135 7.10 6.56 3.08
CA SER A 135 6.18 7.68 2.87
C SER A 135 6.65 8.61 1.76
N GLY A 136 7.95 8.88 1.65
CA GLY A 136 8.51 9.73 0.58
C GLY A 136 8.22 9.19 -0.81
N CYS A 137 8.44 7.89 -1.04
CA CYS A 137 8.14 7.28 -2.34
C CYS A 137 6.64 7.23 -2.65
N ILE A 138 5.80 7.04 -1.63
CA ILE A 138 4.34 7.17 -1.80
C ILE A 138 3.97 8.61 -2.21
N SER A 139 4.56 9.62 -1.56
CA SER A 139 4.33 11.02 -1.91
C SER A 139 4.84 11.39 -3.30
N ASP A 140 5.98 10.84 -3.74
CA ASP A 140 6.47 11.02 -5.12
C ASP A 140 5.47 10.44 -6.14
N PHE A 141 4.95 9.24 -5.87
CA PHE A 141 3.91 8.62 -6.69
C PHE A 141 2.64 9.49 -6.73
N GLU A 142 2.11 9.86 -5.55
CA GLU A 142 0.92 10.69 -5.41
C GLU A 142 1.05 12.01 -6.18
N ALA A 143 2.20 12.69 -6.08
CA ALA A 143 2.46 13.92 -6.80
C ALA A 143 2.46 13.73 -8.33
N GLN A 144 2.98 12.60 -8.81
CA GLN A 144 3.00 12.24 -10.23
C GLN A 144 1.64 11.75 -10.75
N THR A 145 0.68 11.47 -9.86
CA THR A 145 -0.69 11.06 -10.22
C THR A 145 -1.76 12.07 -9.80
N GLY A 146 -1.40 13.35 -9.61
CA GLY A 146 -2.34 14.45 -9.42
C GLY A 146 -2.61 14.85 -7.96
N PHE A 147 -1.95 14.25 -6.98
CA PHE A 147 -2.08 14.54 -5.55
C PHE A 147 -0.81 15.19 -4.97
N LYS A 148 -0.33 16.26 -5.62
CA LYS A 148 0.91 16.99 -5.25
C LYS A 148 0.98 17.46 -3.80
N HIS A 149 -0.17 17.67 -3.17
CA HIS A 149 -0.29 18.15 -1.79
C HIS A 149 -0.99 17.12 -0.89
N ALA A 150 -0.83 15.83 -1.22
CA ALA A 150 -1.30 14.75 -0.38
C ALA A 150 -0.72 14.84 1.04
N THR A 151 -1.54 14.52 2.03
CA THR A 151 -1.05 14.32 3.39
C THR A 151 -0.16 13.08 3.40
N THR A 152 1.01 13.18 4.04
CA THR A 152 1.94 12.06 4.17
C THR A 152 1.25 10.79 4.68
N SER A 153 1.46 9.67 3.98
CA SER A 153 0.92 8.36 4.34
C SER A 153 1.27 7.95 5.76
N LYS A 154 0.36 7.28 6.48
CA LYS A 154 0.55 6.83 7.88
C LYS A 154 1.29 5.49 7.92
N TYR A 155 1.91 5.14 9.06
CA TYR A 155 2.54 3.83 9.21
C TYR A 155 1.54 2.70 8.92
N GLY A 156 1.95 1.73 8.11
CA GLY A 156 1.10 0.60 7.71
C GLY A 156 -0.10 0.95 6.82
N SER A 157 -0.28 2.20 6.37
CA SER A 157 -1.33 2.52 5.40
C SER A 157 -0.98 2.01 4.00
N ALA A 158 -1.99 1.62 3.24
CA ALA A 158 -1.88 1.18 1.85
C ALA A 158 -2.59 2.16 0.90
N LEU A 159 -1.86 2.69 -0.08
CA LEU A 159 -2.41 3.41 -1.23
C LEU A 159 -2.72 2.41 -2.34
N PHE A 160 -3.98 2.34 -2.78
CA PHE A 160 -4.42 1.48 -3.85
C PHE A 160 -4.53 2.24 -5.17
N VAL A 161 -4.00 1.63 -6.22
CA VAL A 161 -3.93 2.16 -7.57
C VAL A 161 -4.39 1.08 -8.53
N GLN A 162 -5.30 1.40 -9.43
CA GLN A 162 -5.59 0.55 -10.57
C GLN A 162 -4.58 0.82 -11.70
N ILE A 163 -4.07 -0.23 -12.30
CA ILE A 163 -3.32 -0.21 -13.56
C ILE A 163 -3.90 -1.34 -14.42
N ALA A 164 -4.82 -0.98 -15.31
CA ALA A 164 -5.46 -1.91 -16.25
C ALA A 164 -4.58 -2.13 -17.49
N ALA A 165 -5.14 -2.75 -18.52
CA ALA A 165 -4.42 -3.07 -19.76
C ALA A 165 -3.91 -1.84 -20.53
N ASP A 166 -4.45 -0.64 -20.28
CA ASP A 166 -3.98 0.62 -20.88
C ASP A 166 -2.71 1.18 -20.23
N GLY A 167 -2.28 0.59 -19.11
CA GLY A 167 -1.10 1.00 -18.35
C GLY A 167 -1.24 2.35 -17.64
N GLN A 168 -2.43 2.97 -17.63
CA GLN A 168 -2.63 4.27 -16.98
C GLN A 168 -2.97 4.09 -15.50
N PRO A 169 -2.15 4.62 -14.58
CA PRO A 169 -2.42 4.49 -13.16
C PRO A 169 -3.57 5.41 -12.72
N GLN A 170 -4.60 4.82 -12.13
CA GLN A 170 -5.70 5.53 -11.47
C GLN A 170 -5.66 5.25 -9.96
N VAL A 171 -5.46 6.29 -9.15
CA VAL A 171 -5.52 6.16 -7.69
C VAL A 171 -6.96 5.89 -7.26
N LEU A 172 -7.17 4.79 -6.54
CA LEU A 172 -8.47 4.39 -5.99
C LEU A 172 -8.70 5.03 -4.62
N GLY A 173 -7.68 5.04 -3.76
CA GLY A 173 -7.76 5.61 -2.42
C GLY A 173 -6.77 4.96 -1.45
N ILE A 174 -6.91 5.27 -0.18
CA ILE A 174 -6.05 4.79 0.91
C ILE A 174 -6.87 3.99 1.92
N VAL A 175 -6.23 2.98 2.52
CA VAL A 175 -6.71 2.28 3.73
C VAL A 175 -5.64 2.44 4.80
N ASN A 176 -6.00 2.97 5.97
CA ASN A 176 -5.07 3.00 7.10
C ASN A 176 -4.96 1.63 7.77
N ALA A 177 -3.89 1.39 8.52
CA ALA A 177 -3.67 0.12 9.22
C ALA A 177 -4.86 -0.29 10.12
N THR A 178 -5.56 0.67 10.72
CA THR A 178 -6.73 0.43 11.59
C THR A 178 -8.03 0.15 10.84
N ASP A 179 -8.08 0.43 9.55
CA ASP A 179 -9.35 0.48 8.80
C ASP A 179 -9.64 -0.84 8.06
N TRP A 180 -8.69 -1.78 8.06
CA TRP A 180 -8.78 -3.06 7.34
C TRP A 180 -9.97 -3.92 7.75
N GLN A 181 -10.28 -4.00 9.05
CA GLN A 181 -11.45 -4.74 9.52
C GLN A 181 -12.73 -4.12 8.95
N THR A 182 -12.88 -2.80 9.05
CA THR A 182 -14.06 -2.10 8.53
C THR A 182 -14.18 -2.20 7.00
N LEU A 183 -13.06 -2.18 6.26
CA LEU A 183 -13.05 -2.37 4.81
C LEU A 183 -13.65 -3.73 4.41
N LEU A 184 -13.40 -4.77 5.20
CA LEU A 184 -13.73 -6.16 4.88
C LEU A 184 -14.99 -6.66 5.62
N HIS A 185 -15.50 -5.91 6.59
CA HIS A 185 -16.73 -6.25 7.31
C HIS A 185 -17.92 -6.39 6.33
N GLY A 186 -18.52 -7.59 6.33
CA GLY A 186 -19.70 -7.92 5.53
C GLY A 186 -19.43 -8.48 4.13
N LYS A 187 -18.16 -8.68 3.73
CA LYS A 187 -17.79 -9.19 2.40
C LYS A 187 -16.78 -10.32 2.51
N ALA A 188 -17.26 -11.51 2.88
CA ALA A 188 -16.54 -12.74 2.58
C ALA A 188 -16.46 -12.86 1.05
N LEU A 189 -15.28 -12.63 0.47
CA LEU A 189 -15.01 -13.00 -0.92
C LEU A 189 -15.24 -14.50 -1.02
N LYS A 190 -16.26 -14.89 -1.81
CA LYS A 190 -16.50 -16.31 -2.10
C LYS A 190 -15.23 -16.84 -2.77
N GLN A 191 -14.65 -17.85 -2.14
CA GLN A 191 -13.56 -18.65 -2.71
C GLN A 191 -14.02 -19.38 -3.97
#